data_AF-A0A835YTF6-F1
#
_entry.id   AF-A0A835YTF6-F1
#
_cell.length_a   1.000
_cell.length_b   1.000
_cell.length_c   1.000
_cell.angle_alpha   90.00
_cell.angle_beta   90.00
_cell.angle_gamma   90.00
#
_symmetry.space_group_name_H-M   'P 1'
#
loop_
_entity.id
_entity.type
_entity.pdbx_description
1 polymer ?
#
loop_
_entity_poly.entity_id
_entity_poly.type
_entity_poly.pdbx_seq_one_letter_code
_entity_poly.pdbx_strand_id
1 'polypeptide(L)'
;MWTFNNKTPEEIRAEITAMYMNVDMELSEHVIQACVDACEAYATSGSDRPYPEFVEGNTNRAVLRGAGGYAYDRLHGLIFNMKTGVVLSETRERTVFIRCDDGKTRHVGVHAQGINAFWPRPEGSGWSVDHRDSAQSENHKLSNLRYADAKLQKNNQIRSKTRDAQRRVVVTDVVHNTVTPHDSVVKFTESVSIPVTNISNVYKYIGAQTLFKKRWRVAYWQLTNVGRWEEVPAVFIGGTVGIKCSERGGWVLYPDGHVSQGHRNAAEYYIIEIAGKMYKVHRLTCAAFWGLPSKDRPYCNHKNGKGQPADAAELEWCSQQENVQHAHDTGLNSSSRAVIATSVDGTVSRFASAAAAERELSTDEHKVWRSKITACCSGKNKTHAKRTWAYEDGLGNTAAAKRRRIDDLRTP
;
A
#
# COMPACT_ATOMS: atom_id res chain seq x y z
N MET A 1 30.26 2.63 -0.51
CA MET A 1 30.11 1.65 0.58
C MET A 1 30.99 0.47 0.25
N TRP A 2 32.23 0.57 0.69
CA TRP A 2 33.23 -0.47 0.55
C TRP A 2 33.15 -1.35 1.80
N THR A 3 33.17 -2.66 1.60
CA THR A 3 33.13 -3.67 2.66
C THR A 3 34.49 -3.73 3.34
N PHE A 4 34.62 -3.09 4.51
CA PHE A 4 35.76 -3.22 5.43
C PHE A 4 35.62 -4.41 6.39
N ASN A 5 34.76 -5.38 6.06
CA ASN A 5 34.61 -6.55 6.89
C ASN A 5 35.69 -7.56 6.50
N ASN A 6 36.72 -7.66 7.35
CA ASN A 6 37.79 -8.67 7.40
C ASN A 6 39.19 -8.23 6.92
N LYS A 7 39.59 -6.97 7.09
CA LYS A 7 40.99 -6.55 6.89
C LYS A 7 41.63 -6.12 8.20
N THR A 8 42.89 -6.46 8.42
CA THR A 8 43.65 -5.95 9.57
C THR A 8 43.95 -4.46 9.40
N PRO A 9 44.22 -3.72 10.49
CA PRO A 9 44.58 -2.30 10.41
C PRO A 9 45.77 -2.03 9.46
N GLU A 10 46.72 -2.96 9.38
CA GLU A 10 47.87 -2.88 8.48
C GLU A 10 47.47 -3.04 7.00
N GLU A 11 46.53 -3.92 6.70
CA GLU A 11 46.01 -4.14 5.33
C GLU A 11 45.20 -2.94 4.83
N ILE A 12 44.44 -2.30 5.72
CA ILE A 12 43.71 -1.05 5.43
C ILE A 12 44.70 0.08 5.17
N ARG A 13 45.76 0.18 5.98
CA ARG A 13 46.82 1.20 5.84
C ARG A 13 47.59 1.05 4.52
N ALA A 14 47.87 -0.19 4.10
CA ALA A 14 48.53 -0.48 2.84
C ALA A 14 47.66 -0.12 1.62
N GLU A 15 46.35 -0.40 1.68
CA GLU A 15 45.42 -0.07 0.60
C GLU A 15 45.18 1.43 0.44
N ILE A 16 45.07 2.15 1.55
CA ILE A 16 44.94 3.61 1.54
C ILE A 16 46.23 4.23 0.99
N THR A 17 47.41 3.79 1.46
CA THR A 17 48.71 4.26 0.94
C THR A 17 48.85 3.99 -0.57
N ALA A 18 48.44 2.80 -1.04
CA ALA A 18 48.48 2.45 -2.46
C ALA A 18 47.47 3.24 -3.33
N MET A 19 46.32 3.62 -2.77
CA MET A 19 45.34 4.48 -3.45
C MET A 19 45.82 5.92 -3.64
N TYR A 20 46.64 6.43 -2.72
CA TYR A 20 47.09 7.82 -2.72
C TYR A 20 48.48 8.04 -3.33
N MET A 21 49.22 6.98 -3.71
CA MET A 21 50.51 7.09 -4.41
C MET A 21 50.42 7.59 -5.88
N ASN A 22 49.24 7.89 -6.41
CA ASN A 22 49.06 8.45 -7.76
C ASN A 22 48.50 9.88 -7.77
N VAL A 23 48.49 10.57 -6.63
CA VAL A 23 48.09 11.99 -6.56
C VAL A 23 49.20 12.77 -5.89
N ASP A 24 49.88 13.57 -6.70
CA ASP A 24 50.97 14.48 -6.32
C ASP A 24 50.41 15.65 -5.47
N MET A 25 50.07 15.35 -4.22
CA MET A 25 49.77 16.34 -3.19
C MET A 25 50.33 15.84 -1.86
N GLU A 26 51.34 16.54 -1.35
CA GLU A 26 51.84 16.43 0.02
C GLU A 26 50.71 16.75 1.02
N LEU A 27 49.91 15.75 1.37
CA LEU A 27 49.07 15.79 2.55
C LEU A 27 49.94 15.32 3.73
N SER A 28 50.31 16.26 4.59
CA SER A 28 51.18 16.01 5.75
C SER A 28 50.62 14.90 6.64
N GLU A 29 51.50 14.11 7.27
CA GLU A 29 51.10 13.04 8.20
C GLU A 29 50.09 13.51 9.26
N HIS A 30 50.11 14.80 9.61
CA HIS A 30 49.13 15.40 10.52
C HIS A 30 47.69 15.39 10.01
N VAL A 31 47.45 15.48 8.69
CA VAL A 31 46.08 15.42 8.15
C VAL A 31 45.57 13.98 8.14
N ILE A 32 46.44 13.02 7.85
CA ILE A 32 46.12 11.59 7.92
C ILE A 32 45.84 11.19 9.38
N GLN A 33 46.69 11.61 10.32
CA GLN A 33 46.48 11.36 11.74
C GLN A 33 45.22 12.05 12.27
N ALA A 34 44.94 13.29 11.87
CA ALA A 34 43.70 13.98 12.25
C ALA A 34 42.43 13.27 11.71
N CYS A 35 42.51 12.65 10.52
CA CYS A 35 41.40 11.86 9.99
C CYS A 35 41.25 10.51 10.71
N VAL A 36 42.35 9.88 11.14
CA VAL A 36 42.33 8.65 11.95
C VAL A 36 41.78 8.96 13.34
N ASP A 37 42.27 10.00 14.00
CA ASP A 37 41.80 10.46 15.30
C ASP A 37 40.32 10.87 15.26
N ALA A 38 39.87 11.53 14.17
CA ALA A 38 38.46 11.86 13.98
C ALA A 38 37.57 10.61 13.76
N CYS A 39 38.09 9.57 13.11
CA CYS A 39 37.38 8.31 12.92
C CYS A 39 37.34 7.48 14.22
N GLU A 40 38.43 7.45 14.99
CA GLU A 40 38.50 6.79 16.29
C GLU A 40 37.66 7.52 17.34
N ALA A 41 37.67 8.86 17.35
CA ALA A 41 36.78 9.67 18.17
C ALA A 41 35.31 9.43 17.82
N TYR A 42 34.97 9.25 16.55
CA TYR A 42 33.61 8.92 16.12
C TYR A 42 33.19 7.47 16.44
N ALA A 43 34.15 6.55 16.54
CA ALA A 43 33.93 5.16 16.92
C ALA A 43 33.85 4.95 18.45
N THR A 44 34.57 5.76 19.23
CA THR A 44 34.50 5.77 20.71
C THR A 44 33.41 6.69 21.24
N SER A 45 33.04 7.76 20.52
CA SER A 45 31.82 8.52 20.77
C SER A 45 30.63 7.83 20.08
N GLY A 46 30.16 6.72 20.65
CA GLY A 46 28.73 6.44 20.56
C GLY A 46 27.98 7.74 20.86
N SER A 47 26.94 8.07 20.09
CA SER A 47 26.32 9.40 20.00
C SER A 47 25.74 9.96 21.31
N ASP A 48 26.57 10.18 22.31
CA ASP A 48 26.33 10.83 23.57
C ASP A 48 27.17 12.10 23.55
N ARG A 49 26.51 13.21 23.18
CA ARG A 49 26.86 14.46 23.84
C ARG A 49 26.65 14.22 25.34
N PRO A 50 27.50 14.73 26.24
CA PRO A 50 27.32 14.52 27.66
C PRO A 50 25.95 15.05 28.06
N TYR A 51 25.04 14.14 28.41
CA TYR A 51 23.83 14.51 29.11
C TYR A 51 24.26 15.17 30.43
N PRO A 52 23.60 16.26 30.87
CA PRO A 52 23.83 16.76 32.21
C PRO A 52 23.63 15.62 33.20
N GLU A 53 24.65 15.36 34.03
CA GLU A 53 24.66 14.26 34.99
C GLU A 53 23.41 14.30 35.87
N PHE A 54 22.80 13.13 36.03
CA PHE A 54 21.64 12.91 36.88
C PHE A 54 22.05 13.10 38.35
N VAL A 55 21.52 14.12 39.01
CA VAL A 55 21.69 14.30 40.45
C VAL A 55 20.69 13.38 41.17
N GLU A 56 21.22 12.36 41.83
CA GLU A 56 20.47 11.35 42.54
C GLU A 56 19.79 11.94 43.80
N GLY A 57 18.47 12.09 43.73
CA GLY A 57 17.66 12.64 44.81
C GLY A 57 16.17 12.32 44.63
N ASN A 58 15.75 11.21 45.21
CA ASN A 58 14.37 10.90 45.64
C ASN A 58 13.20 11.10 44.65
N THR A 59 12.80 9.98 44.03
CA THR A 59 11.44 9.41 43.93
C THR A 59 11.19 8.79 42.55
N ASN A 60 10.60 7.59 42.50
CA ASN A 60 10.16 6.94 41.26
C ASN A 60 9.04 7.71 40.52
N ARG A 61 8.64 8.88 41.05
CA ARG A 61 7.45 9.61 40.66
C ARG A 61 7.77 11.09 40.54
N ALA A 62 7.49 11.69 39.39
CA ALA A 62 7.68 13.13 39.19
C ALA A 62 6.33 13.83 38.97
N VAL A 63 6.11 14.95 39.66
CA VAL A 63 4.91 15.78 39.49
C VAL A 63 4.91 16.40 38.09
N LEU A 64 3.77 16.38 37.43
CA LEU A 64 3.63 16.95 36.09
C LEU A 64 3.66 18.48 36.15
N ARG A 65 4.48 19.10 35.30
CA ARG A 65 4.55 20.57 35.18
C ARG A 65 3.21 21.14 34.71
N GLY A 66 2.62 22.06 35.46
CA GLY A 66 1.34 22.71 35.15
C GLY A 66 0.10 21.84 35.39
N ALA A 67 0.28 20.69 36.04
CA ALA A 67 -0.79 19.82 36.51
C ALA A 67 -0.39 19.19 37.85
N GLY A 68 -0.21 20.05 38.86
CA GLY A 68 0.32 19.71 40.18
C GLY A 68 -0.49 18.70 40.99
N GLY A 69 -1.66 18.25 40.49
CA GLY A 69 -2.45 17.15 41.04
C GLY A 69 -2.09 15.76 40.49
N TYR A 70 -1.15 15.66 39.55
CA TYR A 70 -0.80 14.42 38.84
C TYR A 70 0.70 14.15 38.86
N ALA A 71 1.08 12.87 38.86
CA ALA A 71 2.47 12.45 38.81
C ALA A 71 2.68 11.29 37.84
N TYR A 72 3.91 11.19 37.33
CA TYR A 72 4.38 10.16 36.42
C TYR A 72 5.24 9.13 37.14
N ASP A 73 4.90 7.85 37.04
CA ASP A 73 5.71 6.73 37.52
C ASP A 73 6.73 6.29 36.47
N ARG A 74 8.03 6.46 36.75
CA ARG A 74 9.11 6.15 35.80
C ARG A 74 9.30 4.66 35.53
N LEU A 75 8.93 3.80 36.46
CA LEU A 75 9.13 2.34 36.39
C LEU A 75 8.05 1.68 35.54
N HIS A 76 6.84 2.22 35.59
CA HIS A 76 5.67 1.64 34.93
C HIS A 76 5.21 2.45 33.72
N GLY A 77 5.61 3.72 33.60
CA GLY A 77 5.20 4.60 32.51
C GLY A 77 3.77 5.09 32.65
N LEU A 78 3.28 5.27 33.89
CA LEU A 78 1.87 5.54 34.18
C LEU A 78 1.70 6.93 34.79
N ILE A 79 0.59 7.59 34.45
CA ILE A 79 0.16 8.83 35.10
C ILE A 79 -0.95 8.52 36.08
N PHE A 80 -0.85 9.01 37.30
CA PHE A 80 -1.88 8.85 38.31
C PHE A 80 -2.20 10.18 38.99
N ASN A 81 -3.42 10.28 39.50
CA ASN A 81 -3.83 11.40 40.33
C ASN A 81 -3.28 11.22 41.74
N MET A 82 -2.55 12.21 42.26
CA MET A 82 -1.87 12.09 43.55
C MET A 82 -2.83 12.15 44.75
N LYS A 83 -3.99 12.80 44.59
CA LYS A 83 -5.00 12.92 45.64
C LYS A 83 -5.82 11.63 45.79
N THR A 84 -6.17 10.99 44.68
CA THR A 84 -7.03 9.81 44.67
C THR A 84 -6.25 8.50 44.53
N GLY A 85 -4.98 8.55 44.13
CA GLY A 85 -4.16 7.37 43.82
C GLY A 85 -4.54 6.65 42.53
N VAL A 86 -5.54 7.15 41.79
CA VAL A 86 -6.08 6.49 40.59
C VAL A 86 -5.14 6.68 39.41
N VAL A 87 -4.76 5.56 38.79
CA VAL A 87 -4.05 5.53 37.50
C VAL A 87 -5.02 5.93 36.38
N LEU A 88 -4.58 6.85 35.52
CA LEU A 88 -5.39 7.32 34.40
C LEU A 88 -5.41 6.27 33.28
N SER A 89 -6.59 6.05 32.70
CA SER A 89 -6.75 5.19 31.54
C SER A 89 -6.24 5.89 30.28
N GLU A 90 -5.36 5.19 29.57
CA GLU A 90 -4.81 5.63 28.29
C GLU A 90 -5.83 5.44 27.16
N THR A 91 -5.91 6.41 26.25
CA THR A 91 -6.73 6.28 25.04
C THR A 91 -6.01 5.43 23.97
N ARG A 92 -6.72 5.08 22.88
CA ARG A 92 -6.10 4.41 21.72
C ARG A 92 -4.98 5.24 21.06
N GLU A 93 -4.94 6.55 21.30
CA GLU A 93 -3.93 7.48 20.76
C GLU A 93 -2.74 7.68 21.70
N ARG A 94 -2.65 6.89 22.78
CA ARG A 94 -1.56 6.92 23.78
C ARG A 94 -1.43 8.20 24.59
N THR A 95 -2.60 8.71 24.97
CA THR A 95 -2.81 9.98 25.65
C THR A 95 -3.72 9.80 26.85
N VAL A 96 -3.70 10.77 27.77
CA VAL A 96 -4.59 10.85 28.92
C VAL A 96 -5.20 12.24 29.06
N PHE A 97 -6.32 12.33 29.76
CA PHE A 97 -6.94 13.61 30.12
C PHE A 97 -6.50 14.02 31.53
N ILE A 98 -5.85 15.18 31.64
CA ILE A 98 -5.43 15.76 32.92
C ILE A 98 -6.10 17.10 33.14
N ARG A 99 -6.49 17.39 34.38
CA ARG A 99 -6.92 18.72 34.79
C ARG A 99 -5.70 19.55 35.19
N CYS A 100 -5.41 20.60 34.44
CA CYS A 100 -4.30 21.50 34.70
C CYS A 100 -4.64 22.49 35.82
N ASP A 101 -3.59 23.12 36.36
CA ASP A 101 -3.70 24.08 37.48
C ASP A 101 -4.50 25.33 37.11
N ASP A 102 -4.60 25.65 35.81
CA ASP A 102 -5.45 26.71 35.25
C ASP A 102 -6.95 26.33 35.22
N GLY A 103 -7.31 25.17 35.77
CA GLY A 103 -8.68 24.66 35.84
C GLY A 103 -9.18 24.00 34.55
N LYS A 104 -8.39 23.98 33.46
CA LYS A 104 -8.78 23.39 32.18
C LYS A 104 -8.34 21.93 32.07
N THR A 105 -9.14 21.12 31.39
CA THR A 105 -8.76 19.74 31.04
C THR A 105 -8.01 19.73 29.71
N ARG A 106 -6.84 19.07 29.67
CA ARG A 106 -6.01 18.94 28.46
C ARG A 106 -5.78 17.47 28.13
N HIS A 107 -5.68 17.19 26.84
CA HIS A 107 -5.32 15.89 26.28
C HIS A 107 -3.81 15.84 26.07
N VAL A 108 -3.09 15.00 26.81
CA VAL A 108 -1.63 14.98 26.82
C VAL A 108 -1.07 13.59 26.51
N GLY A 109 0.04 13.53 25.77
CA GLY A 109 0.73 12.27 25.47
C GLY A 109 1.49 11.73 26.69
N VAL A 110 1.31 10.45 27.01
CA VAL A 110 1.88 9.82 28.22
C VAL A 110 3.40 9.85 28.19
N HIS A 111 4.02 9.40 27.10
CA HIS A 111 5.48 9.40 26.90
C HIS A 111 6.09 10.82 26.98
N ALA A 112 5.41 11.82 26.41
CA ALA A 112 5.89 13.19 26.44
C ALA A 112 5.91 13.74 27.87
N GLN A 113 4.86 13.45 28.66
CA GLN A 113 4.85 13.84 30.08
C GLN A 113 5.91 13.10 30.89
N GLY A 114 6.14 11.82 30.61
CA GLY A 114 7.17 11.04 31.28
C GLY A 114 8.57 11.62 31.12
N ILE A 115 8.98 11.89 29.89
CA ILE A 115 10.31 12.43 29.65
C ILE A 115 10.46 13.88 30.17
N ASN A 116 9.44 14.72 30.00
CA ASN A 116 9.45 16.13 30.43
C ASN A 116 9.45 16.30 31.95
N ALA A 117 8.93 15.32 32.69
CA ALA A 117 8.88 15.37 34.15
C ALA A 117 10.24 15.05 34.80
N PHE A 118 11.09 14.28 34.12
CA PHE A 118 12.39 13.84 34.65
C PHE A 118 13.60 14.48 33.97
N TRP A 119 13.49 14.88 32.70
CA TRP A 119 14.59 15.48 31.95
C TRP A 119 14.23 16.85 31.37
N PRO A 120 15.14 17.84 31.49
CA PRO A 120 14.96 19.12 30.83
C PRO A 120 14.94 18.91 29.31
N ARG A 121 14.07 19.66 28.63
CA ARG A 121 14.03 19.65 27.17
C ARG A 121 15.34 20.25 26.62
N PRO A 122 16.04 19.57 25.71
CA PRO A 122 17.24 20.13 25.09
C PRO A 122 16.95 21.45 24.35
N GLU A 123 17.92 22.36 24.33
CA GLU A 123 17.81 23.62 23.61
C GLU A 123 17.77 23.41 22.08
N GLY A 124 17.01 24.27 21.39
CA GLY A 124 16.84 24.26 19.94
C GLY A 124 15.55 23.60 19.44
N SER A 125 15.08 24.03 18.27
CA SER A 125 13.95 23.43 17.57
C SER A 125 14.40 22.19 16.79
N GLY A 126 13.84 21.02 17.09
CA GLY A 126 14.17 19.78 16.36
C GLY A 126 14.05 18.51 17.19
N TRP A 127 13.94 18.64 18.52
CA TRP A 127 13.80 17.52 19.44
C TRP A 127 12.34 17.09 19.61
N SER A 128 12.07 15.82 19.34
CA SER A 128 10.83 15.12 19.64
C SER A 128 11.08 13.98 20.63
N VAL A 129 10.02 13.46 21.24
CA VAL A 129 10.12 12.32 22.15
C VAL A 129 10.00 11.04 21.33
N ASP A 130 10.94 10.11 21.55
CA ASP A 130 11.07 8.84 20.84
C ASP A 130 11.14 7.69 21.85
N HIS A 131 10.57 6.55 21.50
CA HIS A 131 10.77 5.31 22.23
C HIS A 131 12.07 4.66 21.77
N ARG A 132 12.92 4.20 22.69
CA ARG A 132 14.21 3.57 22.33
C ARG A 132 13.98 2.26 21.59
N ASP A 133 12.99 1.49 22.01
CA ASP A 133 12.49 0.35 21.26
C ASP A 133 11.63 0.80 20.06
N SER A 134 12.02 0.31 18.90
CA SER A 134 11.48 0.63 17.58
C SER A 134 10.14 -0.06 17.29
N ALA A 135 9.85 -1.19 17.92
CA ALA A 135 8.47 -1.66 18.02
C ALA A 135 7.78 -0.58 18.84
N GLN A 136 6.72 0.06 18.34
CA GLN A 136 5.97 1.07 19.08
C GLN A 136 5.39 0.44 20.36
N SER A 137 6.23 0.09 21.32
CA SER A 137 5.96 -0.95 22.28
C SER A 137 5.24 -0.33 23.46
N GLU A 138 4.35 -1.12 24.02
CA GLU A 138 3.28 -0.75 24.95
C GLU A 138 3.81 -0.35 26.34
N ASN A 139 5.05 0.11 26.45
CA ASN A 139 5.63 0.54 27.71
C ASN A 139 6.18 1.97 27.59
N HIS A 140 5.54 2.90 28.31
CA HIS A 140 6.01 4.28 28.44
C HIS A 140 7.08 4.41 29.52
N LYS A 141 7.79 3.33 29.89
CA LYS A 141 8.80 3.37 30.95
C LYS A 141 9.85 4.42 30.61
N LEU A 142 10.29 5.20 31.59
CA LEU A 142 11.25 6.28 31.34
C LEU A 142 12.56 5.75 30.73
N SER A 143 12.96 4.52 31.11
CA SER A 143 14.11 3.82 30.52
C SER A 143 13.98 3.59 29.01
N ASN A 144 12.77 3.55 28.48
CA ASN A 144 12.47 3.38 27.06
C ASN A 144 12.18 4.71 26.35
N LEU A 145 12.35 5.86 26.99
CA LEU A 145 12.12 7.17 26.37
C LEU A 145 13.44 7.93 26.15
N ARG A 146 13.49 8.73 25.09
CA ARG A 146 14.58 9.68 24.82
C ARG A 146 14.08 10.88 24.01
N TYR A 147 14.83 11.98 24.05
CA TYR A 147 14.70 12.99 23.01
C TYR A 147 15.49 12.54 21.79
N ALA A 148 14.92 12.71 20.60
CA ALA A 148 15.55 12.37 19.34
C ALA A 148 15.35 13.50 18.34
N ASP A 149 16.32 13.67 17.44
CA ASP A 149 16.11 14.48 16.24
C ASP A 149 15.38 13.67 15.16
N ALA A 150 14.94 14.34 14.10
CA ALA A 150 14.22 13.70 13.00
C ALA A 150 15.01 12.58 12.31
N LYS A 151 16.35 12.65 12.29
CA LYS A 151 17.22 11.66 11.64
C LYS A 151 17.29 10.39 12.49
N LEU A 152 17.51 10.54 13.79
CA LEU A 152 17.56 9.44 14.75
C LEU A 152 16.19 8.74 14.82
N GLN A 153 15.10 9.51 14.87
CA GLN A 153 13.74 8.95 14.89
C GLN A 153 13.42 8.16 13.61
N LYS A 154 13.85 8.65 12.43
CA LYS A 154 13.68 7.94 11.16
C LYS A 154 14.44 6.61 11.11
N ASN A 155 15.64 6.56 11.69
CA ASN A 155 16.46 5.35 11.74
C ASN A 155 15.89 4.32 12.74
N ASN A 156 15.14 4.78 13.73
CA ASN A 156 14.53 3.94 14.76
C ASN A 156 13.15 3.37 14.39
N GLN A 157 12.73 3.48 13.13
CA GLN A 157 11.44 2.94 12.67
C GLN A 157 11.57 1.49 12.23
N ILE A 158 10.73 0.59 12.76
CA ILE A 158 10.51 -0.73 12.15
C ILE A 158 9.73 -0.53 10.84
N ARG A 159 10.42 -0.71 9.71
CA ARG A 159 9.81 -0.72 8.38
C ARG A 159 9.46 -2.14 8.01
N SER A 160 8.25 -2.36 7.47
CA SER A 160 7.96 -3.62 6.80
C SER A 160 8.95 -3.80 5.63
N LYS A 161 9.51 -5.01 5.48
CA LYS A 161 10.31 -5.33 4.30
C LYS A 161 9.43 -5.08 3.07
N THR A 162 9.81 -4.13 2.21
CA THR A 162 9.01 -3.77 1.03
C THR A 162 8.84 -4.99 0.12
N ARG A 163 7.60 -5.25 -0.31
CA ARG A 163 7.20 -6.37 -1.20
C ARG A 163 8.08 -6.51 -2.45
N ASP A 164 8.67 -5.41 -2.92
CA ASP A 164 9.49 -5.36 -4.13
C ASP A 164 10.86 -6.06 -3.96
N ALA A 165 11.44 -6.07 -2.76
CA ALA A 165 12.71 -6.75 -2.48
C ALA A 165 12.61 -8.29 -2.51
N GLN A 166 11.40 -8.85 -2.63
CA GLN A 166 11.13 -10.29 -2.64
C GLN A 166 10.61 -10.81 -3.99
N ARG A 167 10.48 -9.95 -5.02
CA ARG A 167 9.97 -10.38 -6.34
C ARG A 167 11.07 -11.06 -7.14
N ARG A 168 10.77 -12.25 -7.69
CA ARG A 168 11.64 -12.94 -8.65
C ARG A 168 11.99 -12.06 -9.84
N VAL A 169 13.26 -12.08 -10.21
CA VAL A 169 13.81 -11.32 -11.35
C VAL A 169 14.55 -12.24 -12.31
N VAL A 170 14.67 -11.77 -13.54
CA VAL A 170 15.48 -12.34 -14.59
C VAL A 170 16.52 -11.29 -14.96
N VAL A 171 17.78 -11.71 -14.99
CA VAL A 171 18.90 -10.85 -15.27
C VAL A 171 19.57 -11.30 -16.56
N THR A 172 19.63 -10.40 -17.53
CA THR A 172 20.31 -10.61 -18.80
C THR A 172 21.71 -10.01 -18.74
N ASP A 173 22.75 -10.82 -18.90
CA ASP A 173 24.10 -10.33 -19.24
C ASP A 173 24.08 -9.88 -20.70
N VAL A 174 24.19 -8.58 -20.96
CA VAL A 174 24.20 -8.05 -22.32
C VAL A 174 25.53 -8.25 -23.04
N VAL A 175 26.60 -8.54 -22.30
CA VAL A 175 27.93 -8.82 -22.86
C VAL A 175 28.04 -10.28 -23.27
N HIS A 176 27.53 -11.18 -22.44
CA HIS A 176 27.62 -12.63 -22.67
C HIS A 176 26.34 -13.20 -23.29
N ASN A 177 25.30 -12.37 -23.46
CA ASN A 177 23.97 -12.74 -23.96
C ASN A 177 23.33 -13.91 -23.18
N THR A 178 23.56 -13.95 -21.86
CA THR A 178 23.02 -14.99 -20.97
C THR A 178 21.87 -14.45 -20.14
N VAL A 179 20.89 -15.31 -19.84
CA VAL A 179 19.71 -14.94 -19.07
C VAL A 179 19.63 -15.83 -17.83
N THR A 180 19.63 -15.23 -16.65
CA THR A 180 19.67 -15.95 -15.36
C THR A 180 18.49 -15.55 -14.45
N PRO A 181 17.70 -16.50 -13.96
CA PRO A 181 16.67 -16.21 -12.96
C PRO A 181 17.27 -16.06 -11.57
N HIS A 182 16.70 -15.17 -10.77
CA HIS A 182 17.04 -14.94 -9.37
C HIS A 182 15.77 -14.80 -8.54
N ASP A 183 15.78 -15.31 -7.31
CA ASP A 183 14.60 -15.27 -6.43
C ASP A 183 14.23 -13.84 -6.01
N SER A 184 15.19 -12.91 -6.04
CA SER A 184 14.93 -11.48 -5.87
C SER A 184 16.07 -10.60 -6.40
N VAL A 185 15.81 -9.30 -6.51
CA VAL A 185 16.87 -8.31 -6.79
C VAL A 185 17.97 -8.37 -5.73
N VAL A 186 17.61 -8.60 -4.46
CA VAL A 186 18.58 -8.75 -3.36
C VAL A 186 19.50 -9.94 -3.63
N LYS A 187 18.91 -11.11 -3.95
CA LYS A 187 19.67 -12.34 -4.25
C LYS A 187 20.58 -12.17 -5.46
N PHE A 188 20.11 -11.47 -6.49
CA PHE A 188 20.97 -11.08 -7.60
C PHE A 188 22.14 -10.21 -7.14
N THR A 189 21.88 -9.11 -6.41
CA THR A 189 22.94 -8.20 -5.97
C THR A 189 23.95 -8.87 -5.05
N GLU A 190 23.52 -9.82 -4.20
CA GLU A 190 24.40 -10.67 -3.40
C GLU A 190 25.30 -11.53 -4.32
N SER A 191 24.73 -12.16 -5.35
CA SER A 191 25.47 -13.03 -6.28
C SER A 191 26.55 -12.31 -7.10
N VAL A 192 26.42 -11.00 -7.31
CA VAL A 192 27.39 -10.17 -8.04
C VAL A 192 28.09 -9.15 -7.13
N SER A 193 27.98 -9.31 -5.80
CA SER A 193 28.62 -8.47 -4.78
C SER A 193 28.34 -6.96 -4.91
N ILE A 194 27.13 -6.58 -5.35
CA ILE A 194 26.67 -5.19 -5.38
C ILE A 194 26.02 -4.84 -4.03
N PRO A 195 26.42 -3.75 -3.35
CA PRO A 195 25.79 -3.36 -2.08
C PRO A 195 24.28 -3.10 -2.18
N VAL A 196 23.51 -3.79 -1.34
CA VAL A 196 22.02 -3.76 -1.25
C VAL A 196 21.47 -2.35 -0.98
N THR A 197 22.26 -1.48 -0.36
CA THR A 197 21.92 -0.06 -0.09
C THR A 197 21.69 0.76 -1.37
N ASN A 198 22.10 0.25 -2.52
CA ASN A 198 21.87 0.84 -3.84
C ASN A 198 20.68 0.22 -4.60
N ILE A 199 19.85 -0.61 -3.98
CA ILE A 199 18.69 -1.22 -4.65
C ILE A 199 17.73 -0.20 -5.28
N SER A 200 17.54 0.97 -4.64
CA SER A 200 16.75 2.06 -5.25
C SER A 200 17.35 2.60 -6.55
N ASN A 201 18.68 2.56 -6.67
CA ASN A 201 19.37 2.88 -7.91
C ASN A 201 19.23 1.72 -8.91
N VAL A 202 19.35 0.46 -8.49
CA VAL A 202 19.05 -0.72 -9.34
C VAL A 202 17.66 -0.63 -9.95
N TYR A 203 16.64 -0.24 -9.17
CA TYR A 203 15.28 0.00 -9.68
C TYR A 203 15.18 1.19 -10.64
N LYS A 204 15.92 2.30 -10.41
CA LYS A 204 16.03 3.41 -11.36
C LYS A 204 16.73 3.00 -12.67
N TYR A 205 17.67 2.05 -12.62
CA TYR A 205 18.41 1.54 -13.77
C TYR A 205 17.61 0.55 -14.63
N ILE A 206 16.44 0.08 -14.19
CA ILE A 206 15.52 -0.76 -14.99
C ILE A 206 14.95 0.04 -16.17
N GLY A 207 14.88 1.39 -16.06
CA GLY A 207 14.40 2.27 -17.14
C GLY A 207 15.48 3.10 -17.85
N ALA A 208 16.59 3.45 -17.17
CA ALA A 208 17.58 4.36 -17.75
C ALA A 208 18.56 3.66 -18.71
N GLN A 209 18.35 3.80 -20.02
CA GLN A 209 19.42 3.67 -21.00
C GLN A 209 20.41 4.84 -20.87
N THR A 210 21.21 4.93 -19.79
CA THR A 210 22.58 5.52 -19.80
C THR A 210 23.17 5.61 -18.39
N LEU A 211 24.48 5.34 -18.33
CA LEU A 211 25.44 5.57 -17.23
C LEU A 211 25.48 4.54 -16.08
N PHE A 212 25.87 3.32 -16.40
CA PHE A 212 27.12 2.66 -15.93
C PHE A 212 27.48 1.61 -17.00
N LYS A 213 28.77 1.38 -17.23
CA LYS A 213 29.28 0.53 -18.32
C LYS A 213 28.53 -0.81 -18.40
N LYS A 214 27.87 -1.00 -19.54
CA LYS A 214 26.83 -1.97 -19.91
C LYS A 214 27.24 -3.44 -19.66
N ARG A 215 26.77 -4.08 -18.58
CA ARG A 215 26.86 -5.56 -18.47
C ARG A 215 25.54 -6.28 -18.16
N TRP A 216 24.62 -5.69 -17.39
CA TRP A 216 23.43 -6.42 -16.93
C TRP A 216 22.14 -5.62 -17.13
N ARG A 217 21.07 -6.30 -17.57
CA ARG A 217 19.68 -5.80 -17.57
C ARG A 217 18.85 -6.65 -16.61
N VAL A 218 18.17 -6.02 -15.66
CA VAL A 218 17.32 -6.71 -14.68
C VAL A 218 15.86 -6.46 -15.05
N ALA A 219 15.10 -7.52 -15.28
CA ALA A 219 13.66 -7.48 -15.50
C ALA A 219 12.97 -8.35 -14.44
N TYR A 220 11.74 -8.05 -14.05
CA TYR A 220 11.00 -8.98 -13.20
C TYR A 220 10.65 -10.25 -13.99
N TRP A 221 10.63 -11.43 -13.35
CA TRP A 221 10.24 -12.68 -14.02
C TRP A 221 8.87 -12.55 -14.71
N GLN A 222 7.94 -11.85 -14.04
CA GLN A 222 6.63 -11.51 -14.59
C GLN A 222 6.69 -10.69 -15.88
N LEU A 223 7.73 -9.89 -16.09
CA LEU A 223 7.95 -9.07 -17.31
C LEU A 223 8.59 -9.85 -18.45
N THR A 224 9.19 -11.01 -18.19
CA THR A 224 9.79 -11.85 -19.25
C THR A 224 8.78 -12.72 -19.98
N ASN A 225 7.59 -12.93 -19.41
CA ASN A 225 6.53 -13.73 -20.02
C ASN A 225 5.31 -12.88 -20.44
N VAL A 226 5.54 -11.61 -20.79
CA VAL A 226 4.45 -10.67 -21.15
C VAL A 226 4.16 -10.61 -22.64
N GLY A 227 4.86 -11.42 -23.45
CA GLY A 227 4.74 -11.39 -24.90
C GLY A 227 5.34 -10.12 -25.51
N ARG A 228 4.82 -9.71 -26.68
CA ARG A 228 5.31 -8.51 -27.37
C ARG A 228 4.76 -7.22 -26.74
N TRP A 229 5.38 -6.10 -27.09
CA TRP A 229 4.98 -4.76 -26.66
C TRP A 229 4.53 -3.96 -27.86
N GLU A 230 3.33 -3.39 -27.80
CA GLU A 230 2.75 -2.56 -28.86
C GLU A 230 2.58 -1.12 -28.38
N GLU A 231 2.76 -0.16 -29.28
CA GLU A 231 2.61 1.26 -28.96
C GLU A 231 1.13 1.65 -28.88
N VAL A 232 0.78 2.39 -27.83
CA VAL A 232 -0.56 2.94 -27.68
C VAL A 232 -0.70 4.12 -28.65
N PRO A 233 -1.74 4.17 -29.51
CA PRO A 233 -1.94 5.29 -30.41
C PRO A 233 -1.96 6.63 -29.67
N ALA A 234 -1.08 7.57 -30.03
CA ALA A 234 -0.92 8.84 -29.32
C ALA A 234 -2.24 9.62 -29.18
N VAL A 235 -3.09 9.57 -30.21
CA VAL A 235 -4.42 10.20 -30.21
C VAL A 235 -5.34 9.67 -29.10
N PHE A 236 -5.14 8.42 -28.65
CA PHE A 236 -5.88 7.82 -27.54
C PHE A 236 -5.44 8.40 -26.18
N ILE A 237 -4.17 8.77 -26.07
CA ILE A 237 -3.50 9.23 -24.85
C ILE A 237 -3.12 10.71 -24.90
N GLY A 238 -3.97 11.52 -25.52
CA GLY A 238 -3.86 12.98 -25.50
C GLY A 238 -2.62 13.52 -26.22
N GLY A 239 -2.12 12.80 -27.23
CA GLY A 239 -0.92 13.16 -28.00
C GLY A 239 0.41 12.68 -27.41
N THR A 240 0.39 12.02 -26.25
CA THR A 240 1.61 11.43 -25.67
C THR A 240 2.12 10.30 -26.57
N VAL A 241 3.42 10.29 -26.87
CA VAL A 241 4.07 9.29 -27.73
C VAL A 241 4.98 8.36 -26.91
N GLY A 242 5.28 7.17 -27.44
CA GLY A 242 6.26 6.25 -26.85
C GLY A 242 5.75 5.44 -25.65
N ILE A 243 4.46 5.50 -25.34
CA ILE A 243 3.82 4.62 -24.35
C ILE A 243 3.50 3.28 -25.02
N LYS A 244 3.92 2.17 -24.41
CA LYS A 244 3.65 0.82 -24.93
C LYS A 244 2.93 -0.04 -23.91
N CYS A 245 2.12 -0.98 -24.39
CA CYS A 245 1.46 -1.99 -23.56
C CYS A 245 1.95 -3.39 -23.92
N SER A 246 2.04 -4.25 -22.91
CA SER A 246 2.39 -5.66 -23.11
C SER A 246 1.19 -6.50 -23.56
N GLU A 247 1.46 -7.54 -24.33
CA GLU A 247 0.45 -8.49 -24.83
C GLU A 247 -0.23 -9.26 -23.71
N ARG A 248 0.50 -9.58 -22.64
CA ARG A 248 0.01 -10.28 -21.45
C ARG A 248 0.31 -9.52 -20.17
N GLY A 249 -0.57 -9.64 -19.18
CA GLY A 249 -0.41 -9.12 -17.83
C GLY A 249 -0.80 -7.65 -17.64
N GLY A 250 -1.07 -6.90 -18.72
CA GLY A 250 -1.43 -5.49 -18.63
C GLY A 250 -0.31 -4.61 -18.07
N TRP A 251 0.90 -4.75 -18.58
CA TRP A 251 2.02 -3.88 -18.20
C TRP A 251 2.14 -2.72 -19.17
N VAL A 252 2.47 -1.54 -18.65
CA VAL A 252 2.66 -0.31 -19.42
C VAL A 252 4.12 0.11 -19.32
N LEU A 253 4.77 0.31 -20.46
CA LEU A 253 6.14 0.81 -20.61
C LEU A 253 6.08 2.27 -21.07
N TYR A 254 6.87 3.11 -20.42
CA TYR A 254 6.93 4.54 -20.69
C TYR A 254 8.19 4.95 -21.46
N PRO A 255 8.22 6.15 -22.07
CA PRO A 255 9.33 6.61 -22.89
C PRO A 255 10.68 6.68 -22.17
N ASP A 256 10.69 6.95 -20.86
CA ASP A 256 11.87 6.97 -20.00
C ASP A 256 12.31 5.56 -19.53
N GLY A 257 11.63 4.52 -20.04
CA GLY A 257 11.90 3.12 -19.74
C GLY A 257 11.21 2.56 -18.50
N HIS A 258 10.41 3.35 -17.76
CA HIS A 258 9.71 2.81 -16.60
C HIS A 258 8.57 1.86 -16.98
N VAL A 259 8.37 0.80 -16.19
CA VAL A 259 7.31 -0.19 -16.40
C VAL A 259 6.41 -0.27 -15.18
N SER A 260 5.11 -0.27 -15.39
CA SER A 260 4.12 -0.32 -14.31
C SER A 260 2.86 -1.08 -14.73
N GLN A 261 2.27 -1.81 -13.78
CA GLN A 261 0.93 -2.39 -13.94
C GLN A 261 -0.16 -1.40 -13.50
N GLY A 262 0.22 -0.21 -13.00
CA GLY A 262 -0.68 0.71 -12.32
C GLY A 262 -1.11 0.22 -10.95
N HIS A 263 -2.16 0.83 -10.40
CA HIS A 263 -2.79 0.43 -9.15
C HIS A 263 -4.27 0.11 -9.36
N ARG A 264 -4.87 -0.68 -8.47
CA ARG A 264 -6.30 -1.03 -8.57
C ARG A 264 -7.17 0.11 -8.06
N ASN A 265 -8.23 0.41 -8.79
CA ASN A 265 -9.28 1.31 -8.31
C ASN A 265 -10.36 0.53 -7.53
N ALA A 266 -11.37 1.25 -7.00
CA ALA A 266 -12.48 0.65 -6.27
C ALA A 266 -13.35 -0.31 -7.10
N ALA A 267 -13.27 -0.23 -8.43
CA ALA A 267 -13.92 -1.14 -9.37
C ALA A 267 -12.96 -2.25 -9.85
N GLU A 268 -11.86 -2.48 -9.12
CA GLU A 268 -10.84 -3.52 -9.34
C GLU A 268 -10.08 -3.46 -10.67
N TYR A 269 -10.22 -2.38 -11.44
CA TYR A 269 -9.44 -2.15 -12.64
C TYR A 269 -8.09 -1.54 -12.29
N TYR A 270 -7.04 -2.02 -12.97
CA TYR A 270 -5.75 -1.33 -12.97
C TYR A 270 -5.87 -0.01 -13.72
N ILE A 271 -5.42 1.07 -13.06
CA ILE A 271 -5.37 2.41 -13.60
C ILE A 271 -3.96 2.99 -13.49
N ILE A 272 -3.63 3.86 -14.44
CA ILE A 272 -2.33 4.48 -14.54
C ILE A 272 -2.46 5.94 -14.98
N GLU A 273 -1.51 6.78 -14.57
CA GLU A 273 -1.47 8.19 -14.94
C GLU A 273 -0.53 8.39 -16.14
N ILE A 274 -1.01 9.10 -17.16
CA ILE A 274 -0.24 9.52 -18.32
C ILE A 274 -0.53 11.01 -18.52
N ALA A 275 0.51 11.85 -18.44
CA ALA A 275 0.43 13.29 -18.61
C ALA A 275 -0.70 13.96 -17.77
N GLY A 276 -0.83 13.59 -16.50
CA GLY A 276 -1.84 14.16 -15.59
C GLY A 276 -3.25 13.56 -15.71
N LYS A 277 -3.47 12.58 -16.59
CA LYS A 277 -4.77 11.94 -16.80
C LYS A 277 -4.73 10.45 -16.49
N MET A 278 -5.78 9.97 -15.83
CA MET A 278 -5.92 8.56 -15.46
C MET A 278 -6.53 7.75 -16.61
N TYR A 279 -5.88 6.63 -16.93
CA TYR A 279 -6.29 5.67 -17.95
C TYR A 279 -6.45 4.28 -17.34
N LYS A 280 -7.44 3.52 -17.83
CA LYS A 280 -7.58 2.11 -17.48
C LYS A 280 -6.65 1.26 -18.34
N VAL A 281 -5.86 0.40 -17.70
CA VAL A 281 -4.83 -0.42 -18.37
C VAL A 281 -5.43 -1.29 -19.48
N HIS A 282 -6.55 -1.97 -19.25
CA HIS A 282 -7.18 -2.79 -20.29
C HIS A 282 -7.58 -1.99 -21.53
N ARG A 283 -7.98 -0.71 -21.38
CA ARG A 283 -8.30 0.15 -22.54
C ARG A 283 -7.05 0.54 -23.31
N LEU A 284 -5.94 0.78 -22.60
CA LEU A 284 -4.65 1.05 -23.24
C LEU A 284 -4.16 -0.18 -24.00
N THR A 285 -4.19 -1.37 -23.39
CA THR A 285 -3.84 -2.63 -24.06
C THR A 285 -4.74 -2.88 -25.27
N CYS A 286 -6.06 -2.72 -25.13
CA CYS A 286 -6.98 -2.88 -26.25
C CYS A 286 -6.68 -1.89 -27.38
N ALA A 287 -6.38 -0.62 -27.06
CA ALA A 287 -6.01 0.38 -28.05
C ALA A 287 -4.67 0.07 -28.76
N ALA A 288 -3.69 -0.47 -28.04
CA ALA A 288 -2.39 -0.83 -28.61
C ALA A 288 -2.46 -2.03 -29.56
N PHE A 289 -3.23 -3.07 -29.22
CA PHE A 289 -3.28 -4.30 -30.00
C PHE A 289 -4.42 -4.36 -31.02
N TRP A 290 -5.52 -3.66 -30.76
CA TRP A 290 -6.74 -3.68 -31.59
C TRP A 290 -7.10 -2.32 -32.18
N GLY A 291 -6.25 -1.31 -31.99
CA GLY A 291 -6.46 0.04 -32.51
C GLY A 291 -7.53 0.82 -31.75
N LEU A 292 -7.87 2.00 -32.28
CA LEU A 292 -8.81 2.91 -31.64
C LEU A 292 -10.24 2.34 -31.63
N PRO A 293 -11.02 2.61 -30.56
CA PRO A 293 -12.43 2.26 -30.57
C PRO A 293 -13.17 2.99 -31.70
N SER A 294 -14.11 2.31 -32.35
CA SER A 294 -15.05 2.96 -33.25
C SER A 294 -16.17 3.65 -32.47
N LYS A 295 -16.93 4.51 -33.15
CA LYS A 295 -18.09 5.20 -32.56
C LYS A 295 -19.16 4.22 -32.06
N ASP A 296 -19.35 3.11 -32.76
CA ASP A 296 -20.38 2.11 -32.44
C ASP A 296 -19.91 1.10 -31.38
N ARG A 297 -18.58 0.98 -31.17
CA ARG A 297 -17.98 0.05 -30.21
C ARG A 297 -17.02 0.76 -29.23
N PRO A 298 -17.50 1.73 -28.42
CA PRO A 298 -16.63 2.56 -27.59
C PRO A 298 -16.21 1.92 -26.26
N TYR A 299 -16.73 0.74 -25.93
CA TYR A 299 -16.50 0.04 -24.66
C TYR A 299 -15.49 -1.09 -24.85
N CYS A 300 -14.57 -1.25 -23.90
CA CYS A 300 -13.66 -2.40 -23.87
C CYS A 300 -14.26 -3.48 -22.98
N ASN A 301 -14.44 -4.68 -23.51
CA ASN A 301 -14.94 -5.86 -22.80
C ASN A 301 -13.80 -6.84 -22.49
N HIS A 302 -13.97 -7.62 -21.42
CA HIS A 302 -13.16 -8.80 -21.11
C HIS A 302 -13.95 -10.06 -21.53
N LYS A 303 -13.53 -10.74 -22.60
CA LYS A 303 -14.24 -11.90 -23.19
C LYS A 303 -14.47 -13.05 -22.21
N ASN A 304 -13.57 -13.22 -21.25
CA ASN A 304 -13.64 -14.28 -20.25
C ASN A 304 -14.53 -13.93 -19.04
N GLY A 305 -15.17 -12.75 -19.01
CA GLY A 305 -15.97 -12.30 -17.88
C GLY A 305 -15.18 -12.11 -16.58
N LYS A 306 -13.84 -12.10 -16.63
CA LYS A 306 -12.97 -11.85 -15.48
C LYS A 306 -12.33 -10.49 -15.64
N GLY A 307 -12.35 -9.69 -14.57
CA GLY A 307 -11.80 -8.32 -14.61
C GLY A 307 -10.28 -8.26 -14.84
N GLN A 308 -9.57 -9.41 -14.79
CA GLN A 308 -8.11 -9.51 -14.90
C GLN A 308 -7.64 -10.90 -15.33
N PRO A 309 -6.42 -11.02 -15.89
CA PRO A 309 -5.50 -9.94 -16.31
C PRO A 309 -5.93 -9.23 -17.61
N ALA A 310 -5.35 -8.05 -17.88
CA ALA A 310 -5.60 -7.29 -19.11
C ALA A 310 -4.75 -7.84 -20.27
N ASP A 311 -4.94 -9.13 -20.57
CA ASP A 311 -4.29 -9.81 -21.68
C ASP A 311 -4.97 -9.40 -22.99
N ALA A 312 -4.19 -9.00 -24.00
CA ALA A 312 -4.71 -8.46 -25.25
C ALA A 312 -5.71 -9.41 -25.93
N ALA A 313 -5.45 -10.72 -25.91
CA ALA A 313 -6.32 -11.74 -26.49
C ALA A 313 -7.73 -11.79 -25.85
N GLU A 314 -7.81 -11.46 -24.55
CA GLU A 314 -9.03 -11.48 -23.75
C GLU A 314 -9.83 -10.18 -23.86
N LEU A 315 -9.32 -9.20 -24.60
CA LEU A 315 -9.93 -7.87 -24.74
C LEU A 315 -10.54 -7.68 -26.13
N GLU A 316 -11.59 -6.89 -26.18
CA GLU A 316 -12.21 -6.45 -27.44
C GLU A 316 -12.94 -5.12 -27.27
N TRP A 317 -13.07 -4.38 -28.37
CA TRP A 317 -14.02 -3.29 -28.48
C TRP A 317 -15.42 -3.84 -28.74
N CYS A 318 -16.41 -3.35 -28.01
CA CYS A 318 -17.80 -3.75 -28.10
C CYS A 318 -18.74 -2.54 -27.93
N SER A 319 -19.97 -2.71 -28.37
CA SER A 319 -21.07 -1.80 -28.09
C SER A 319 -21.54 -1.95 -26.64
N GLN A 320 -22.30 -0.97 -26.16
CA GLN A 320 -22.90 -1.04 -24.82
C GLN A 320 -23.81 -2.26 -24.67
N GLN A 321 -24.60 -2.55 -25.71
CA GLN A 321 -25.56 -3.64 -25.70
C GLN A 321 -24.85 -4.99 -25.60
N GLU A 322 -23.80 -5.23 -26.39
CA GLU A 322 -22.99 -6.44 -26.33
C GLU A 322 -22.37 -6.61 -24.93
N ASN A 323 -21.80 -5.54 -24.36
CA ASN A 323 -21.18 -5.59 -23.03
C ASN A 323 -22.19 -5.92 -21.92
N VAL A 324 -23.38 -5.31 -21.96
CA VAL A 324 -24.45 -5.58 -21.00
C VAL A 324 -24.98 -7.01 -21.14
N GLN A 325 -25.16 -7.47 -22.38
CA GLN A 325 -25.60 -8.84 -22.65
C GLN A 325 -24.56 -9.85 -22.14
N HIS A 326 -23.28 -9.63 -22.45
CA HIS A 326 -22.18 -10.46 -21.96
C HIS A 326 -22.14 -10.51 -20.42
N ALA A 327 -22.37 -9.37 -19.74
CA ALA A 327 -22.45 -9.32 -18.28
C ALA A 327 -23.66 -10.11 -17.72
N HIS A 328 -24.76 -10.20 -18.45
CA HIS A 328 -25.88 -11.08 -18.10
C HIS A 328 -25.53 -12.55 -18.31
N ASP A 329 -24.96 -12.89 -19.47
CA ASP A 329 -24.64 -14.27 -19.84
C ASP A 329 -23.56 -14.87 -18.93
N THR A 330 -22.62 -14.05 -18.46
CA THR A 330 -21.55 -14.44 -17.51
C THR A 330 -21.94 -14.31 -16.04
N GLY A 331 -23.15 -13.85 -15.73
CA GLY A 331 -23.63 -13.70 -14.36
C GLY A 331 -22.98 -12.55 -13.57
N LEU A 332 -22.20 -11.67 -14.22
CA LEU A 332 -21.63 -10.47 -13.61
C LEU A 332 -22.70 -9.44 -13.21
N ASN A 333 -23.86 -9.50 -13.85
CA ASN A 333 -25.02 -8.69 -13.47
C ASN A 333 -25.94 -9.44 -12.50
N SER A 334 -25.72 -9.24 -11.20
CA SER A 334 -26.50 -9.84 -10.10
C SER A 334 -27.88 -9.21 -9.88
N SER A 335 -28.34 -8.32 -10.76
CA SER A 335 -29.68 -7.72 -10.65
C SER A 335 -30.82 -8.72 -10.92
N SER A 336 -30.50 -9.89 -11.45
CA SER A 336 -31.43 -11.02 -11.60
C SER A 336 -31.57 -11.77 -10.28
N ARG A 337 -32.66 -11.50 -9.56
CA ARG A 337 -33.05 -12.25 -8.35
C ARG A 337 -34.13 -13.27 -8.71
N ALA A 338 -33.95 -14.51 -8.25
CA ALA A 338 -34.94 -15.57 -8.40
C ALA A 338 -36.27 -15.18 -7.75
N VAL A 339 -37.37 -15.55 -8.40
CA VAL A 339 -38.72 -15.24 -7.94
C VAL A 339 -39.56 -16.51 -7.83
N ILE A 340 -40.41 -16.54 -6.82
CA ILE A 340 -41.41 -17.57 -6.59
C ILE A 340 -42.77 -16.96 -6.90
N ALA A 341 -43.56 -17.66 -7.71
CA ALA A 341 -44.95 -17.32 -7.99
C ALA A 341 -45.87 -18.34 -7.33
N THR A 342 -46.88 -17.88 -6.61
CA THR A 342 -47.94 -18.73 -6.05
C THR A 342 -49.26 -18.39 -6.73
N SER A 343 -49.81 -19.35 -7.45
CA SER A 343 -51.11 -19.24 -8.11
C SER A 343 -52.26 -19.29 -7.11
N VAL A 344 -53.45 -18.85 -7.53
CA VAL A 344 -54.67 -18.87 -6.69
C VAL A 344 -55.08 -20.26 -6.21
N ASP A 345 -54.69 -21.32 -6.93
CA ASP A 345 -54.90 -22.72 -6.59
C ASP A 345 -53.84 -23.28 -5.62
N GLY A 346 -52.86 -22.47 -5.21
CA GLY A 346 -51.76 -22.87 -4.35
C GLY A 346 -50.55 -23.44 -5.09
N THR A 347 -50.58 -23.56 -6.42
CA THR A 347 -49.45 -24.04 -7.22
C THR A 347 -48.27 -23.06 -7.13
N VAL A 348 -47.10 -23.58 -6.74
CA VAL A 348 -45.86 -22.79 -6.60
C VAL A 348 -44.93 -23.05 -7.78
N SER A 349 -44.52 -21.99 -8.47
CA SER A 349 -43.55 -22.04 -9.57
C SER A 349 -42.32 -21.19 -9.24
N ARG A 350 -41.13 -21.70 -9.56
CA ARG A 350 -39.85 -21.02 -9.33
C ARG A 350 -39.27 -20.56 -10.66
N PHE A 351 -38.76 -19.34 -10.70
CA PHE A 351 -38.12 -18.79 -11.90
C PHE A 351 -36.78 -18.17 -11.52
N ALA A 352 -35.77 -18.33 -12.39
CA ALA A 352 -34.45 -17.76 -12.20
C ALA A 352 -34.45 -16.22 -12.09
N SER A 353 -35.48 -15.55 -12.62
CA SER A 353 -35.71 -14.10 -12.43
C SER A 353 -37.13 -13.67 -12.80
N ALA A 354 -37.51 -12.44 -12.43
CA ALA A 354 -38.74 -11.82 -12.91
C ALA A 354 -38.82 -11.72 -14.45
N ALA A 355 -37.68 -11.57 -15.13
CA ALA A 355 -37.63 -11.56 -16.59
C ALA A 355 -37.80 -12.96 -17.19
N ALA A 356 -37.29 -14.01 -16.52
CA ALA A 356 -37.56 -15.39 -16.93
C ALA A 356 -39.05 -15.72 -16.79
N ALA A 357 -39.66 -15.32 -15.67
CA ALA A 357 -41.10 -15.49 -15.44
C ALA A 357 -41.96 -14.73 -16.47
N GLU A 358 -41.57 -13.51 -16.85
CA GLU A 358 -42.24 -12.75 -17.92
C GLU A 358 -42.19 -13.49 -19.26
N ARG A 359 -41.02 -14.04 -19.64
CA ARG A 359 -40.86 -14.79 -20.89
C ARG A 359 -41.65 -16.10 -20.91
N GLU A 360 -41.69 -16.81 -19.79
CA GLU A 360 -42.30 -18.15 -19.71
C GLU A 360 -43.82 -18.10 -19.54
N LEU A 361 -44.33 -17.10 -18.81
CA LEU A 361 -45.76 -17.03 -18.49
C LEU A 361 -46.57 -16.06 -19.37
N SER A 362 -45.92 -15.21 -20.16
CA SER A 362 -46.65 -14.33 -21.08
C SER A 362 -47.17 -15.11 -22.28
N THR A 363 -48.46 -14.97 -22.57
CA THR A 363 -49.09 -15.45 -23.81
C THR A 363 -49.67 -14.25 -24.58
N ASP A 364 -50.07 -14.47 -25.83
CA ASP A 364 -50.71 -13.43 -26.66
C ASP A 364 -51.99 -12.87 -26.03
N GLU A 365 -52.72 -13.71 -25.29
CA GLU A 365 -53.94 -13.31 -24.59
C GLU A 365 -53.69 -12.70 -23.20
N HIS A 366 -52.58 -13.07 -22.54
CA HIS A 366 -52.32 -12.70 -21.15
C HIS A 366 -50.85 -12.34 -20.93
N LYS A 367 -50.57 -11.04 -20.86
CA LYS A 367 -49.21 -10.52 -20.68
C LYS A 367 -48.79 -10.44 -19.21
N VAL A 368 -47.64 -11.02 -18.88
CA VAL A 368 -47.03 -10.95 -17.56
C VAL A 368 -45.88 -9.94 -17.59
N TRP A 369 -46.01 -8.82 -16.89
CA TRP A 369 -45.01 -7.75 -16.92
C TRP A 369 -43.96 -7.93 -15.81
N ARG A 370 -42.66 -7.98 -16.17
CA ARG A 370 -41.57 -8.07 -15.18
C ARG A 370 -41.64 -6.99 -14.11
N SER A 371 -42.02 -5.77 -14.50
CA SER A 371 -42.12 -4.61 -13.58
C SER A 371 -43.23 -4.79 -12.55
N LYS A 372 -44.33 -5.47 -12.91
CA LYS A 372 -45.44 -5.79 -12.00
C LYS A 372 -45.09 -6.96 -11.08
N ILE A 373 -44.33 -7.95 -11.57
CA ILE A 373 -43.73 -8.99 -10.72
C ILE A 373 -42.85 -8.35 -9.65
N THR A 374 -41.90 -7.48 -10.03
CA THR A 374 -41.04 -6.75 -9.10
C THR A 374 -41.85 -5.90 -8.10
N ALA A 375 -42.92 -5.24 -8.57
CA ALA A 375 -43.83 -4.48 -7.70
C ALA A 375 -44.50 -5.38 -6.65
N CYS A 376 -44.95 -6.57 -7.03
CA CYS A 376 -45.47 -7.58 -6.10
C CYS A 376 -44.41 -8.04 -5.09
N CYS A 377 -43.22 -8.44 -5.53
CA CYS A 377 -42.14 -8.88 -4.63
C CYS A 377 -41.70 -7.77 -3.65
N SER A 378 -41.90 -6.50 -4.02
CA SER A 378 -41.62 -5.34 -3.15
C SER A 378 -42.78 -4.93 -2.24
N GLY A 379 -43.92 -5.62 -2.30
CA GLY A 379 -45.12 -5.34 -1.50
C GLY A 379 -45.96 -4.15 -2.01
N LYS A 380 -45.62 -3.56 -3.16
CA LYS A 380 -46.39 -2.44 -3.76
C LYS A 380 -47.69 -2.90 -4.40
N ASN A 381 -47.70 -4.13 -4.92
CA ASN A 381 -48.89 -4.78 -5.48
C ASN A 381 -49.16 -6.07 -4.70
N LYS A 382 -50.44 -6.39 -4.45
CA LYS A 382 -50.80 -7.66 -3.79
C LYS A 382 -50.64 -8.86 -4.71
N THR A 383 -51.06 -8.72 -5.97
CA THR A 383 -51.05 -9.79 -6.97
C THR A 383 -50.76 -9.22 -8.36
N HIS A 384 -50.29 -10.08 -9.25
CA HIS A 384 -50.19 -9.82 -10.70
C HIS A 384 -50.39 -11.13 -11.45
N ALA A 385 -51.11 -11.10 -12.57
CA ALA A 385 -51.42 -12.29 -13.39
C ALA A 385 -51.98 -13.48 -12.58
N LYS A 386 -52.94 -13.20 -11.69
CA LYS A 386 -53.57 -14.17 -10.77
C LYS A 386 -52.59 -14.95 -9.88
N ARG A 387 -51.44 -14.34 -9.58
CA ARG A 387 -50.38 -14.92 -8.74
C ARG A 387 -49.90 -13.90 -7.71
N THR A 388 -49.48 -14.39 -6.54
CA THR A 388 -48.61 -13.63 -5.63
C THR A 388 -47.16 -13.90 -6.00
N TRP A 389 -46.28 -12.96 -5.70
CA TRP A 389 -44.87 -13.02 -6.09
C TRP A 389 -43.97 -12.63 -4.93
N ALA A 390 -42.92 -13.40 -4.71
CA ALA A 390 -41.89 -13.13 -3.72
C ALA A 390 -40.50 -13.40 -4.30
N TYR A 391 -39.47 -12.74 -3.76
CA TYR A 391 -38.09 -13.15 -4.03
C TYR A 391 -37.77 -14.42 -3.24
N GLU A 392 -37.09 -15.36 -3.87
CA GLU A 392 -36.74 -16.66 -3.24
C GLU A 392 -35.84 -16.49 -2.02
N ASP A 393 -34.99 -15.47 -2.02
CA ASP A 393 -34.11 -15.12 -0.89
C ASP A 393 -34.85 -14.49 0.31
N GLY A 394 -36.18 -14.28 0.23
CA GLY A 394 -36.98 -13.69 1.30
C GLY A 394 -36.72 -12.20 1.57
N LEU A 395 -35.85 -11.53 0.80
CA LEU A 395 -35.44 -10.15 1.05
C LEU A 395 -36.36 -9.17 0.33
N GLY A 396 -37.30 -8.52 1.02
CA GLY A 396 -38.05 -7.40 0.46
C GLY A 396 -37.12 -6.24 0.03
N ASN A 397 -37.51 -5.42 -0.96
CA ASN A 397 -36.75 -4.23 -1.38
C ASN A 397 -36.87 -3.03 -0.40
N THR A 398 -37.39 -3.24 0.81
CA THR A 398 -37.60 -2.16 1.78
C THR A 398 -36.34 -1.87 2.59
N ALA A 399 -36.15 -0.60 2.99
CA ALA A 399 -35.03 -0.20 3.86
C ALA A 399 -35.00 -0.99 5.19
N ALA A 400 -36.15 -1.50 5.64
CA ALA A 400 -36.28 -2.37 6.81
C ALA A 400 -35.66 -3.77 6.59
N ALA A 401 -35.76 -4.34 5.39
CA ALA A 401 -35.15 -5.63 5.06
C ALA A 401 -33.61 -5.53 4.92
N LYS A 402 -33.08 -4.38 4.47
CA LYS A 402 -31.64 -4.10 4.46
C LYS A 402 -31.03 -4.00 5.88
N ARG A 403 -31.80 -3.54 6.88
CA ARG A 403 -31.34 -3.47 8.29
C ARG A 403 -31.21 -4.86 8.92
N ARG A 404 -32.15 -5.79 8.65
CA ARG A 404 -32.06 -7.17 9.15
C ARG A 404 -30.75 -7.87 8.77
N ARG A 405 -30.22 -7.62 7.57
CA ARG A 405 -28.93 -8.19 7.13
C ARG A 405 -27.72 -7.72 7.96
N ILE A 406 -27.74 -6.51 8.53
CA ILE A 406 -26.64 -6.02 9.37
C ILE A 406 -26.72 -6.64 10.77
N ASP A 407 -27.94 -6.87 11.27
CA ASP A 407 -28.17 -7.42 12.60
C ASP A 407 -27.97 -8.95 12.62
N ASP A 408 -28.40 -9.68 11.58
CA ASP A 408 -28.21 -11.13 11.45
C ASP A 408 -26.73 -11.51 11.20
N LEU A 409 -25.92 -10.62 10.62
CA LEU A 409 -24.46 -10.80 10.48
C LEU A 409 -23.68 -10.36 11.73
N ARG A 410 -24.36 -9.85 12.76
CA ARG A 410 -23.77 -9.35 14.02
C ARG A 410 -24.07 -10.22 15.23
N THR A 411 -24.80 -11.32 15.05
CA THR A 411 -25.06 -12.26 16.14
C THR A 411 -24.18 -13.50 15.91
N PRO A 412 -23.42 -13.98 16.93
CA PRO A 412 -22.43 -15.05 16.77
C PRO A 412 -22.98 -16.36 16.21
#